data_AF-A0A6F9D9Z2-F1
#
_entry.id   AF-A0A6F9D9Z2-F1
#
_cell.length_a   1.000
_cell.length_b   1.000
_cell.length_c   1.000
_cell.angle_alpha   90.00
_cell.angle_beta   90.00
_cell.angle_gamma   90.00
#
_symmetry.space_group_name_H-M   'P 1'
#
loop_
_entity.id
_entity.type
_entity.pdbx_description
1 polymer ?
#
loop_
_entity_poly.entity_id
_entity_poly.type
_entity_poly.pdbx_seq_one_letter_code
_entity_poly.pdbx_strand_id
1 'polypeptide(L)'
;MVVPEPVARWTNISNDEELTASQKHGENLLNTFYSDPKRWAYTFESYTFVSRMKDVCKHSKKQYASRSPVQFFERSVYSSRYIFAKNCFESGVMSETEWNIYQDWSTYLLHALGELRLDGIIYLRAEPEVGKLRL
;
A
#
# COMPACT_ATOMS: atom_id res chain seq x y z
N MET A 1 16.18 -3.32 -9.76
CA MET A 1 15.55 -2.01 -9.45
C MET A 1 14.73 -2.15 -8.17
N VAL A 2 14.73 -1.15 -7.28
CA VAL A 2 13.89 -1.14 -6.06
C VAL A 2 12.74 -0.16 -6.25
N VAL A 3 11.53 -0.58 -5.92
CA VAL A 3 10.32 0.23 -5.90
C VAL A 3 9.93 0.41 -4.43
N PRO A 4 10.22 1.58 -3.82
CA PRO A 4 9.91 1.83 -2.41
C PRO A 4 8.41 1.98 -2.20
N GLU A 5 7.99 1.87 -0.95
CA GLU A 5 6.62 2.15 -0.56
C GLU A 5 6.27 3.64 -0.79
N PRO A 6 5.09 3.97 -1.34
CA PRO A 6 4.75 5.34 -1.69
C PRO A 6 4.31 6.18 -0.48
N VAL A 7 5.02 6.09 0.66
CA VAL A 7 4.70 6.82 1.92
C VAL A 7 4.61 8.32 1.69
N ALA A 8 5.48 8.88 0.84
CA ALA A 8 5.46 10.30 0.49
C ALA A 8 4.11 10.75 -0.09
N ARG A 9 3.44 9.89 -0.90
CA ARG A 9 2.10 10.16 -1.43
C ARG A 9 1.05 10.10 -0.33
N TRP A 10 1.22 9.22 0.65
CA TRP A 10 0.28 9.08 1.78
C TRP A 10 0.36 10.25 2.76
N THR A 11 1.53 10.89 2.85
CA THR A 11 1.75 12.06 3.70
C THR A 11 1.44 13.40 3.01
N ASN A 12 1.15 13.39 1.71
CA ASN A 12 0.86 14.58 0.91
C ASN A 12 -0.07 14.21 -0.25
N ILE A 13 -1.38 14.11 0.02
CA ILE A 13 -2.37 13.73 -0.99
C ILE A 13 -2.56 14.86 -2.01
N SER A 14 -2.17 14.63 -3.26
CA SER A 14 -2.41 15.52 -4.40
C SER A 14 -2.94 14.76 -5.60
N ASN A 15 -3.64 15.46 -6.50
CA ASN A 15 -4.05 14.91 -7.79
C ASN A 15 -2.91 14.82 -8.82
N ASP A 16 -1.78 15.48 -8.57
CA ASP A 16 -0.62 15.46 -9.47
C ASP A 16 0.16 14.15 -9.33
N GLU A 17 0.46 13.49 -10.46
CA GLU A 17 1.19 12.21 -10.52
C GLU A 17 2.68 12.34 -10.15
N GLU A 18 3.22 13.56 -10.15
CA GLU A 18 4.60 13.89 -9.81
C GLU A 18 4.63 14.94 -8.71
N LEU A 19 4.61 14.48 -7.46
CA LEU A 19 4.90 15.32 -6.29
C LEU A 19 6.36 15.80 -6.37
N THR A 20 6.57 17.00 -6.90
CA THR A 20 7.83 17.71 -6.71
C THR A 20 7.87 18.24 -5.27
N ALA A 21 9.05 18.23 -4.63
CA ALA A 21 9.23 18.61 -3.22
C ALA A 21 8.73 20.03 -2.86
N SER A 22 8.37 20.84 -3.86
CA SER A 22 7.85 22.20 -3.75
C SER A 22 6.32 22.31 -3.59
N GLN A 23 5.52 21.25 -3.76
CA GLN A 23 4.06 21.32 -3.63
C GLN A 23 3.57 20.76 -2.29
N LYS A 24 3.60 21.59 -1.23
CA LYS A 24 3.05 21.26 0.11
C LYS A 24 1.60 21.76 0.26
N HIS A 25 0.66 21.12 -0.42
CA HIS A 25 -0.77 21.47 -0.28
C HIS A 25 -1.70 20.28 0.00
N GLY A 26 -1.19 19.05 0.06
CA GLY A 26 -1.99 17.85 0.33
C GLY A 26 -2.14 17.53 1.81
N GLU A 27 -3.26 16.93 2.17
CA GLU A 27 -3.50 16.40 3.52
C GLU A 27 -2.59 15.19 3.79
N ASN A 28 -2.10 15.06 5.03
CA ASN A 28 -1.33 13.91 5.47
C ASN A 28 -2.27 12.79 5.93
N LEU A 29 -2.73 11.97 4.97
CA LEU A 29 -3.67 10.88 5.22
C LEU A 29 -3.13 9.84 6.21
N LEU A 30 -1.80 9.59 6.21
CA LEU A 30 -1.18 8.70 7.19
C LEU A 30 -1.38 9.21 8.62
N ASN A 31 -1.15 10.50 8.85
CA ASN A 31 -1.38 11.13 10.15
C ASN A 31 -2.86 11.18 10.50
N THR A 32 -3.72 11.48 9.54
CA THR A 32 -5.18 11.48 9.71
C THR A 32 -5.69 10.09 10.11
N PHE A 33 -5.14 9.02 9.52
CA PHE A 33 -5.42 7.64 9.91
C PHE A 33 -5.04 7.35 11.37
N TYR A 34 -3.82 7.68 11.79
CA TYR A 34 -3.42 7.44 13.18
C TYR A 34 -4.16 8.31 14.20
N SER A 35 -4.72 9.45 13.78
CA SER A 35 -5.49 10.34 14.64
C SER A 35 -6.92 9.85 14.91
N ASP A 36 -7.58 9.27 13.90
CA ASP A 36 -8.89 8.62 14.05
C ASP A 36 -8.98 7.36 13.15
N PRO A 37 -8.43 6.23 13.62
CA PRO A 37 -8.41 5.00 12.83
C PRO A 37 -9.80 4.51 12.46
N LYS A 38 -10.79 4.67 13.35
CA LYS A 38 -12.17 4.22 13.10
C LYS A 38 -12.79 4.94 11.91
N ARG A 39 -12.50 6.23 11.75
CA ARG A 39 -13.00 7.00 10.61
C ARG A 39 -12.22 6.75 9.32
N TRP A 40 -10.91 6.50 9.44
CA TRP A 40 -10.01 6.60 8.30
C TRP A 40 -9.37 5.29 7.86
N ALA A 41 -9.54 4.18 8.58
CA ALA A 41 -8.96 2.88 8.22
C ALA A 41 -9.35 2.45 6.81
N TYR A 42 -10.64 2.46 6.49
CA TYR A 42 -11.11 2.08 5.15
C TYR A 42 -10.51 2.96 4.05
N THR A 43 -10.51 4.29 4.25
CA THR A 43 -9.96 5.24 3.28
C THR A 43 -8.45 5.05 3.09
N PHE A 44 -7.71 4.94 4.19
CA PHE A 44 -6.27 4.79 4.16
C PHE A 44 -5.86 3.46 3.52
N GLU A 45 -6.42 2.34 3.97
CA GLU A 45 -6.09 1.02 3.43
C GLU A 45 -6.49 0.85 1.96
N SER A 46 -7.58 1.50 1.52
CA SER A 46 -7.95 1.55 0.11
C SER A 46 -6.89 2.31 -0.71
N TYR A 47 -6.43 3.45 -0.21
CA TYR A 47 -5.42 4.27 -0.90
C TYR A 47 -4.03 3.61 -0.91
N THR A 48 -3.61 2.97 0.18
CA THR A 48 -2.33 2.25 0.23
C THR A 48 -2.31 1.09 -0.77
N PHE A 49 -3.42 0.35 -0.88
CA PHE A 49 -3.56 -0.73 -1.85
C PHE A 49 -3.49 -0.22 -3.30
N VAL A 50 -4.29 0.80 -3.64
CA VAL A 50 -4.34 1.35 -5.00
C VAL A 50 -3.03 2.00 -5.41
N SER A 51 -2.41 2.79 -4.53
CA SER A 51 -1.12 3.44 -4.82
C SER A 51 -0.01 2.42 -5.07
N ARG A 52 0.06 1.36 -4.26
CA ARG A 52 1.03 0.27 -4.48
C ARG A 52 0.75 -0.50 -5.77
N MET A 53 -0.51 -0.78 -6.06
CA MET A 53 -0.92 -1.44 -7.31
C MET A 53 -0.52 -0.62 -8.54
N LYS A 54 -0.73 0.70 -8.52
CA LYS A 54 -0.29 1.61 -9.58
C LYS A 54 1.23 1.54 -9.79
N ASP A 55 2.00 1.51 -8.71
CA ASP A 55 3.47 1.41 -8.80
C ASP A 55 3.89 0.06 -9.39
N VAL A 56 3.28 -1.06 -8.99
CA VAL A 56 3.58 -2.36 -9.61
C VAL A 56 3.27 -2.33 -11.11
N CYS A 57 2.08 -1.90 -11.52
CA CYS A 57 1.70 -1.83 -12.93
C CYS A 57 2.62 -0.91 -13.76
N LYS A 58 3.05 0.23 -13.21
CA LYS A 58 3.98 1.17 -13.87
C LYS A 58 5.34 0.54 -14.10
N HIS A 59 5.85 -0.23 -13.14
CA HIS A 59 7.19 -0.82 -13.22
C HIS A 59 7.21 -2.15 -13.98
N SER A 60 6.15 -2.96 -13.94
CA SER A 60 6.04 -4.18 -14.75
C SER A 60 6.05 -3.87 -16.26
N LYS A 61 5.36 -2.80 -16.69
CA LYS A 61 5.40 -2.34 -18.10
C LYS A 61 6.80 -1.90 -18.56
N LYS A 62 7.62 -1.34 -17.65
CA LYS A 62 8.98 -0.87 -17.93
C LYS A 62 10.02 -2.00 -17.95
N GLN A 63 9.68 -3.19 -17.42
CA GLN A 63 10.61 -4.33 -17.38
C GLN A 63 11.02 -4.79 -18.78
N TYR A 64 10.11 -4.74 -19.76
CA TYR A 64 10.38 -5.06 -21.17
C TYR A 64 11.39 -4.10 -21.84
N ALA A 65 11.62 -2.92 -21.25
CA ALA A 65 12.50 -1.89 -21.80
C ALA A 65 13.86 -1.78 -21.07
N SER A 66 14.09 -2.52 -19.98
CA SER A 66 15.26 -2.34 -19.12
C SER A 66 16.15 -3.60 -19.04
N ARG A 67 17.46 -3.39 -18.90
CA ARG A 67 18.48 -4.44 -18.69
C ARG A 67 18.52 -5.05 -17.29
N SER A 68 17.68 -4.61 -16.35
CA SER A 68 17.63 -5.14 -14.98
C SER A 68 16.56 -6.23 -14.88
N PRO A 69 16.93 -7.52 -14.75
CA PRO A 69 15.98 -8.62 -14.79
C PRO A 69 15.08 -8.70 -13.55
N VAL A 70 15.52 -8.16 -12.40
CA VAL A 70 14.83 -8.29 -11.11
C VAL A 70 14.34 -6.93 -10.58
N GLN A 71 13.09 -6.94 -10.10
CA GLN A 71 12.43 -5.82 -9.42
C GLN A 71 12.13 -6.21 -7.97
N PHE A 72 12.55 -5.38 -7.02
CA PHE A 72 12.22 -5.52 -5.61
C PHE A 72 11.16 -4.50 -5.25
N PHE A 73 10.04 -4.96 -4.70
CA PHE A 73 8.99 -4.10 -4.18
C PHE A 73 9.09 -4.08 -2.66
N GLU A 74 9.11 -2.89 -2.08
CA GLU A 74 8.93 -2.75 -0.64
C GLU A 74 7.46 -3.05 -0.32
N ARG A 75 7.24 -4.19 0.35
CA ARG A 75 5.92 -4.80 0.59
C ARG A 75 5.18 -5.18 -0.71
N SER A 76 3.93 -5.62 -0.57
CA SER A 76 3.09 -6.11 -1.67
C SER A 76 1.61 -5.78 -1.45
N VAL A 77 0.80 -5.84 -2.50
CA VAL A 77 -0.66 -5.71 -2.40
C VAL A 77 -1.27 -6.75 -1.46
N TYR A 78 -0.61 -7.92 -1.33
CA TYR A 78 -1.00 -8.96 -0.39
C TYR A 78 -0.82 -8.51 1.06
N SER A 79 0.29 -7.83 1.39
CA SER A 79 0.46 -7.29 2.74
C SER A 79 -0.56 -6.18 3.07
N SER A 80 -0.92 -5.33 2.11
CA SER A 80 -2.00 -4.33 2.31
C SER A 80 -3.32 -5.02 2.69
N ARG A 81 -3.72 -6.06 1.95
CA ARG A 81 -5.00 -6.75 2.20
C ARG A 81 -4.97 -7.67 3.42
N TYR A 82 -4.02 -8.59 3.50
CA TYR A 82 -4.03 -9.70 4.45
C TYR A 82 -3.34 -9.40 5.78
N ILE A 83 -2.58 -8.30 5.86
CA ILE A 83 -1.95 -7.85 7.10
C ILE A 83 -2.63 -6.57 7.60
N PHE A 84 -2.53 -5.47 6.87
CA PHE A 84 -2.96 -4.15 7.38
C PHE A 84 -4.48 -3.97 7.40
N ALA A 85 -5.16 -4.15 6.27
CA ALA A 85 -6.61 -4.04 6.19
C ALA A 85 -7.33 -5.10 7.05
N LYS A 86 -6.84 -6.34 7.02
CA LYS A 86 -7.35 -7.42 7.89
C LYS A 86 -7.17 -7.08 9.37
N ASN A 87 -6.02 -6.56 9.78
CA ASN A 87 -5.81 -6.10 11.16
C ASN A 87 -6.74 -4.95 11.54
N CYS A 88 -7.02 -4.00 10.63
CA CYS A 88 -7.98 -2.93 10.88
C CYS A 88 -9.40 -3.47 11.14
N PHE A 89 -9.82 -4.48 10.40
CA PHE A 89 -11.08 -5.18 10.65
C PHE A 89 -11.05 -5.94 11.99
N GLU A 90 -10.03 -6.76 12.23
CA GLU A 90 -9.92 -7.59 13.44
C GLU A 90 -9.76 -6.76 14.72
N SER A 91 -9.19 -5.55 14.64
CA SER A 91 -9.09 -4.60 15.75
C SER A 91 -10.32 -3.69 15.94
N GLY A 92 -11.35 -3.84 15.08
CA GLY A 92 -12.60 -3.09 15.19
C GLY A 92 -12.52 -1.62 14.77
N VAL A 93 -11.49 -1.24 14.00
CA VAL A 93 -11.37 0.10 13.39
C VAL A 93 -11.88 0.15 11.96
N MET A 94 -12.28 -0.98 11.39
CA MET A 94 -13.01 -1.08 10.13
C MET A 94 -14.28 -1.89 10.36
N SER A 95 -15.43 -1.38 9.91
CA SER A 95 -16.71 -2.07 10.07
C SER A 95 -16.82 -3.31 9.17
N GLU A 96 -17.77 -4.20 9.48
CA GLU A 96 -18.05 -5.38 8.65
C GLU A 96 -18.46 -4.98 7.22
N THR A 97 -19.26 -3.93 7.06
CA THR A 97 -19.65 -3.41 5.74
C THR A 97 -18.44 -2.91 4.96
N GLU A 98 -17.58 -2.10 5.58
CA GLU A 98 -16.34 -1.62 4.95
C GLU A 98 -15.40 -2.77 4.58
N TRP A 99 -15.26 -3.76 5.46
CA TRP A 99 -14.42 -4.93 5.19
C TRP A 99 -14.96 -5.78 4.04
N ASN A 100 -16.28 -6.01 3.98
CA ASN A 100 -16.91 -6.73 2.88
C ASN A 100 -16.73 -6.00 1.54
N ILE A 101 -16.91 -4.68 1.52
CA ILE A 101 -16.66 -3.86 0.33
C ILE A 101 -15.17 -3.93 -0.05
N TYR A 102 -14.25 -3.76 0.92
CA TYR A 102 -12.80 -3.84 0.71
C TYR A 102 -12.39 -5.15 0.05
N GLN A 103 -12.87 -6.27 0.60
CA GLN A 103 -12.58 -7.58 0.06
C GLN A 103 -13.12 -7.76 -1.35
N ASP A 104 -14.34 -7.32 -1.63
CA ASP A 104 -14.98 -7.47 -2.94
C ASP A 104 -14.16 -6.78 -4.04
N TRP A 105 -13.96 -5.46 -3.94
CA TRP A 105 -13.24 -4.72 -4.98
C TRP A 105 -11.76 -5.12 -5.05
N SER A 106 -11.10 -5.41 -3.93
CA SER A 106 -9.69 -5.80 -3.95
C SER A 106 -9.50 -7.20 -4.55
N THR A 107 -10.46 -8.12 -4.39
CA THR A 107 -10.46 -9.44 -5.06
C THR A 107 -10.58 -9.25 -6.55
N TYR A 108 -11.57 -8.46 -6.97
CA TYR A 108 -11.78 -8.15 -8.38
C TYR A 108 -10.51 -7.58 -9.03
N LEU A 109 -9.86 -6.59 -8.41
CA LEU A 109 -8.64 -5.99 -8.97
C LEU A 109 -7.45 -6.95 -9.02
N LEU A 110 -7.26 -7.81 -8.01
CA LEU A 110 -6.21 -8.82 -8.02
C LEU A 110 -6.38 -9.82 -9.16
N HIS A 111 -7.62 -10.25 -9.43
CA HIS A 111 -7.93 -11.14 -10.55
C HIS A 111 -7.80 -10.43 -11.90
N ALA A 112 -8.32 -9.20 -12.03
CA ALA A 112 -8.30 -8.46 -13.29
C ALA A 112 -6.87 -8.14 -13.78
N LEU A 113 -5.92 -7.98 -12.87
CA LEU A 113 -4.51 -7.74 -13.18
C LEU A 113 -3.70 -9.04 -13.37
N GLY A 114 -4.37 -10.19 -13.39
CA GLY A 114 -3.78 -11.47 -13.72
C GLY A 114 -2.89 -12.06 -12.64
N GLU A 115 -3.21 -11.80 -11.36
CA GLU A 115 -2.35 -12.02 -10.19
C GLU A 115 -0.98 -11.34 -10.39
N LEU A 116 -0.66 -10.34 -9.56
CA LEU A 116 0.69 -9.77 -9.55
C LEU A 116 1.68 -10.86 -9.08
N ARG A 117 2.10 -11.72 -10.01
CA ARG A 117 2.88 -12.92 -9.74
C ARG A 117 4.23 -12.48 -9.22
N LEU A 118 4.41 -12.61 -7.93
CA LEU A 118 5.72 -12.45 -7.29
C LEU A 118 6.52 -13.73 -7.54
N ASP A 119 7.71 -13.59 -8.10
CA ASP A 119 8.63 -14.72 -8.26
C ASP A 119 9.19 -15.23 -6.91
N GLY A 120 9.16 -14.38 -5.89
CA GLY A 120 9.58 -14.73 -4.54
C GLY A 120 9.26 -13.64 -3.52
N ILE A 121 9.34 -13.99 -2.24
CA ILE A 121 9.14 -13.09 -1.11
C ILE A 121 10.36 -13.17 -0.20
N ILE A 122 10.94 -12.02 0.11
CA ILE A 122 11.98 -11.89 1.15
C ILE A 122 11.27 -11.40 2.42
N TYR A 123 11.20 -12.26 3.45
CA TYR A 123 10.61 -11.90 4.73
C TYR A 123 11.70 -11.43 5.71
N LEU A 124 11.72 -10.13 5.97
CA LEU A 124 12.59 -9.53 6.98
C LEU A 124 11.97 -9.71 8.36
N ARG A 125 12.36 -10.78 9.06
CA ARG A 125 11.84 -11.11 10.40
C ARG A 125 12.59 -10.31 11.47
N ALA A 126 11.83 -9.67 12.36
CA ALA A 126 12.32 -9.01 13.57
C ALA A 126 11.31 -9.20 14.70
N GLU A 127 11.78 -9.12 15.95
CA GLU A 127 10.90 -9.12 17.12
C GLU A 127 10.14 -7.78 17.22
N PRO A 128 8.90 -7.76 17.74
CA PRO A 128 8.11 -6.54 17.90
C PRO A 128 8.85 -5.42 18.67
N GLU A 129 9.63 -5.79 19.67
CA GLU A 129 10.44 -4.89 20.51
C GLU A 129 11.50 -4.16 19.66
N VAL A 130 12.13 -4.87 18.74
CA VAL A 130 13.11 -4.30 17.81
C VAL A 130 12.45 -3.33 16.83
N GLY A 131 11.23 -3.64 16.40
CA GLY A 131 10.42 -2.74 15.56
C GLY A 131 10.09 -1.44 16.28
N LYS A 132 9.64 -1.53 17.54
CA LYS A 132 9.30 -0.37 18.37
C LYS A 132 10.47 0.58 18.60
N LEU A 133 11.70 0.07 18.70
CA LEU A 133 12.92 0.88 18.84
C LEU A 133 13.33 1.64 17.56
N ARG A 134 12.70 1.33 16.42
CA ARG A 134 13.05 1.87 15.10
C ARG A 134 11.94 2.74 14.48
N LEU A 135 10.84 2.95 15.20
CA LEU A 135 9.76 3.89 14.86
C LEU A 135 10.16 5.31 15.26
#